data_AF-A0AAP0RQ43-F1
#
_entry.id   AF-A0AAP0RQ43-F1
#
_cell.length_a   1.000
_cell.length_b   1.000
_cell.length_c   1.000
_cell.angle_alpha   90.00
_cell.angle_beta   90.00
_cell.angle_gamma   90.00
#
_symmetry.space_group_name_H-M   'P 1'
#
loop_
_entity.id
_entity.type
_entity.pdbx_description
1 polymer ?
#
loop_
_entity_poly.entity_id
_entity_poly.type
_entity_poly.pdbx_seq_one_letter_code
_entity_poly.pdbx_strand_id
1 'polypeptide(L)'
;MRWMDSALKFTVLLMLLGLVSTVTSGSPTKDGFSHCERTVKKWASSSLAVDIKEDKHTLRDMLFFLHVPRTGGRTYFHCFLKKLYSSTLECPRSYDKLRFDPSKTNCRLLVTHDDYSMMTKLPQEKTSVVTILRNPVDRVFSTYEFSVEVAARFLVHPNLTSATRMTGRLRSKTNGISTLDIWPWKYLVPWMREDLFARREARKSKGQNYVKSNDSYNMEDVVMPLHVYINDPVAKDIIHNGATFQVAGLTNNSYLSESHEVRHCVQNYRTLGEYVLEVAKKRLDNMLYVGLTEDHKESATMFANVVGAQVISQLIESSSRIESLANNKSEQSSFFPHSEPDNNHNLNSSTDQKASEFASTEDVDATNEIMTVGKLMDAYEVCISSLRKTQAHRRTASLKRISPANFTKEARQSGS
;
A
#
# COMPACT_ATOMS: atom_id res chain seq x y z
N MET A 1 -57.84 10.83 -6.23
CA MET A 1 -56.73 11.76 -5.93
C MET A 1 -57.17 12.63 -4.76
N ARG A 2 -56.91 12.19 -3.53
CA ARG A 2 -57.37 12.87 -2.30
C ARG A 2 -56.45 14.06 -2.02
N TRP A 3 -57.01 15.25 -1.96
CA TRP A 3 -56.29 16.47 -1.60
C TRP A 3 -55.76 16.34 -0.17
N MET A 4 -54.44 16.18 -0.04
CA MET A 4 -53.75 16.41 1.23
C MET A 4 -53.68 17.92 1.46
N ASP A 5 -54.22 18.32 2.61
CA ASP A 5 -54.29 19.69 3.12
C ASP A 5 -52.91 20.39 3.02
N SER A 6 -52.89 21.60 2.46
CA SER A 6 -51.66 22.40 2.29
C SER A 6 -50.97 22.69 3.62
N ALA A 7 -51.72 22.73 4.72
CA ALA A 7 -51.17 22.84 6.06
C ALA A 7 -50.28 21.63 6.42
N LEU A 8 -50.72 20.40 6.12
CA LEU A 8 -49.96 19.19 6.44
C LEU A 8 -48.65 19.11 5.67
N LYS A 9 -48.62 19.58 4.42
CA LYS A 9 -47.39 19.66 3.61
C LYS A 9 -46.39 20.65 4.20
N PHE A 10 -46.86 21.78 4.73
CA PHE A 10 -46.00 22.79 5.35
C PHE A 10 -45.40 22.29 6.67
N THR A 11 -46.19 21.56 7.47
CA THR A 11 -45.71 20.95 8.72
C THR A 11 -44.69 19.84 8.46
N VAL A 12 -44.90 19.02 7.43
CA VAL A 12 -43.91 18.00 7.01
C VAL A 12 -42.63 18.64 6.46
N LEU A 13 -42.73 19.75 5.72
CA LEU A 13 -41.57 20.49 5.24
C LEU A 13 -40.77 21.13 6.40
N LEU A 14 -41.46 21.68 7.41
CA LEU A 14 -40.83 22.21 8.63
C LEU A 14 -40.20 21.11 9.49
N MET A 15 -40.82 19.94 9.59
CA MET A 15 -40.24 18.76 10.23
C MET A 15 -38.99 18.25 9.47
N LEU A 16 -39.02 18.25 8.14
CA LEU A 16 -37.87 17.88 7.31
C LEU A 16 -36.74 18.91 7.39
N LEU A 17 -37.04 20.21 7.43
CA LEU A 17 -36.04 21.27 7.64
C LEU A 17 -35.48 21.26 9.06
N GLY A 18 -36.29 20.90 10.06
CA GLY A 18 -35.86 20.68 11.44
C GLY A 18 -34.96 19.46 11.60
N LEU A 19 -35.21 18.36 10.87
CA LEU A 19 -34.34 17.18 10.85
C LEU A 19 -33.06 17.37 10.04
N VAL A 20 -33.04 18.23 9.02
CA VAL A 20 -31.82 18.54 8.24
C VAL A 20 -30.85 19.43 9.02
N SER A 21 -31.30 20.06 10.10
CA SER A 21 -30.47 20.95 10.93
C SER A 21 -29.58 20.23 11.95
N THR A 22 -29.62 18.89 12.04
CA THR A 22 -28.74 18.12 12.96
C THR A 22 -27.47 17.54 12.32
N VAL A 23 -27.17 17.89 11.06
CA VAL A 23 -25.82 17.67 10.51
C VAL A 23 -25.03 18.97 10.64
N THR A 24 -24.97 19.52 11.86
CA THR A 24 -23.97 20.50 12.20
C THR A 24 -22.63 19.78 12.21
N SER A 25 -21.75 20.11 11.26
CA SER A 25 -20.31 20.01 11.49
C SER A 25 -20.01 20.86 12.73
N GLY A 26 -20.01 20.21 13.90
CA GLY A 26 -19.91 20.87 15.19
C GLY A 26 -18.61 21.66 15.23
N SER A 27 -18.73 22.96 15.48
CA SER A 27 -17.59 23.74 15.96
C SER A 27 -17.01 23.01 17.18
N PRO A 28 -15.68 22.83 17.25
CA PRO A 28 -15.08 22.09 18.35
C PRO A 28 -15.48 22.71 19.69
N THR A 29 -16.33 22.01 20.45
CA THR A 29 -16.67 22.45 21.80
C THR A 29 -15.46 22.27 22.70
N LYS A 30 -15.32 23.13 23.71
CA LYS A 30 -14.24 23.04 24.71
C LYS A 30 -14.17 21.64 25.33
N ASP A 31 -15.33 21.02 25.54
CA ASP A 31 -15.46 19.65 26.05
C ASP A 31 -14.93 18.61 25.06
N GLY A 32 -15.18 18.80 23.76
CA GLY A 32 -14.65 17.94 22.70
C GLY A 32 -13.13 18.01 22.59
N PHE A 33 -12.54 19.20 22.76
CA PHE A 33 -11.08 19.34 22.78
C PHE A 33 -10.46 18.63 23.98
N SER A 34 -10.98 18.85 25.20
CA SER A 34 -10.46 18.22 26.41
C SER A 34 -10.60 16.69 26.40
N HIS A 35 -11.64 16.14 25.77
CA HIS A 35 -11.74 14.71 25.51
C HIS A 35 -10.63 14.25 24.57
N CYS A 36 -10.51 14.88 23.41
CA CYS A 36 -9.52 14.52 22.41
C CYS A 36 -8.09 14.64 22.90
N GLU A 37 -7.78 15.69 23.65
CA GLU A 37 -6.46 15.89 24.25
C GLU A 37 -6.10 14.74 25.20
N ARG A 38 -7.02 14.34 26.10
CA ARG A 38 -6.79 13.21 27.01
C ARG A 38 -6.62 11.90 26.25
N THR A 39 -7.46 11.63 25.25
CA THR A 39 -7.37 10.42 24.43
C THR A 39 -6.02 10.33 23.70
N VAL A 40 -5.62 11.41 23.01
CA VAL A 40 -4.35 11.45 22.26
C VAL A 40 -3.14 11.35 23.20
N LYS A 41 -3.12 12.10 24.30
CA LYS A 41 -2.00 12.04 25.27
C LYS A 41 -1.87 10.67 25.91
N LYS A 42 -2.99 10.04 26.31
CA LYS A 42 -2.97 8.69 26.87
C LYS A 42 -2.40 7.67 25.88
N TRP A 43 -2.88 7.71 24.63
CA TRP A 43 -2.40 6.85 23.55
C TRP A 43 -0.91 7.06 23.23
N ALA A 44 -0.46 8.32 23.24
CA ALA A 44 0.94 8.64 22.97
C ALA A 44 1.84 8.13 24.09
N SER A 45 1.50 8.40 25.35
CA SER A 45 2.25 7.91 26.51
C SER A 45 2.35 6.38 26.55
N SER A 46 1.26 5.66 26.24
CA SER A 46 1.29 4.19 26.18
C SER A 46 2.14 3.67 25.01
N SER A 47 2.08 4.35 23.86
CA SER A 47 2.88 4.00 22.68
C SER A 47 4.38 4.25 22.88
N LEU A 48 4.74 5.28 23.65
CA LEU A 48 6.13 5.67 23.90
C LEU A 48 6.78 4.89 25.04
N ALA A 49 5.99 4.37 25.99
CA ALA A 49 6.49 3.56 27.11
C ALA A 49 7.04 2.18 26.70
N VAL A 50 6.80 1.75 25.45
CA VAL A 50 7.34 0.50 24.91
C VAL A 50 8.80 0.72 24.48
N ASP A 51 9.72 0.58 25.43
CA ASP A 51 11.15 0.57 25.15
C ASP A 51 11.62 -0.84 24.77
N ILE A 52 12.12 -0.99 23.55
CA ILE A 52 12.86 -2.18 23.13
C ILE A 52 14.25 -2.07 23.73
N LYS A 53 14.54 -2.88 24.77
CA LYS A 53 15.84 -2.91 25.45
C LYS A 53 16.94 -3.62 24.63
N GLU A 54 16.57 -4.32 23.56
CA GLU A 54 17.48 -5.07 22.70
C GLU A 54 18.09 -4.21 21.60
N ASP A 55 19.18 -4.70 21.00
CA ASP A 55 19.79 -4.07 19.84
C ASP A 55 18.82 -4.05 18.65
N LYS A 56 18.23 -2.87 18.42
CA LYS A 56 17.30 -2.57 17.32
C LYS A 56 17.89 -2.79 15.92
N HIS A 57 19.22 -2.88 15.80
CA HIS A 57 19.91 -3.11 14.54
C HIS A 57 20.13 -4.59 14.21
N THR A 58 19.73 -5.48 15.11
CA THR A 58 19.74 -6.92 14.86
C THR A 58 18.40 -7.40 14.29
N LEU A 59 18.48 -8.14 13.18
CA LEU A 59 17.35 -8.80 12.53
C LEU A 59 16.82 -9.93 13.41
N ARG A 60 15.52 -9.92 13.68
CA ARG A 60 14.79 -10.97 14.39
C ARG A 60 14.20 -12.00 13.42
N ASP A 61 13.58 -13.06 13.94
CA ASP A 61 13.03 -14.17 13.16
C ASP A 61 12.14 -13.74 11.98
N MET A 62 11.31 -12.71 12.21
CA MET A 62 10.34 -12.18 11.26
C MET A 62 10.69 -10.76 10.82
N LEU A 63 10.73 -10.53 9.51
CA LEU A 63 10.85 -9.22 8.90
C LEU A 63 9.47 -8.71 8.46
N PHE A 64 9.03 -7.60 9.05
CA PHE A 64 7.85 -6.86 8.60
C PHE A 64 8.27 -5.65 7.78
N PHE A 65 8.02 -5.69 6.48
CA PHE A 65 8.15 -4.53 5.62
C PHE A 65 6.84 -3.71 5.63
N LEU A 66 6.87 -2.62 6.41
CA LEU A 66 5.82 -1.60 6.42
C LEU A 66 5.90 -0.79 5.12
N HIS A 67 5.17 -1.22 4.09
CA HIS A 67 5.26 -0.62 2.77
C HIS A 67 4.37 0.61 2.67
N VAL A 68 5.00 1.78 2.84
CA VAL A 68 4.35 3.06 2.58
C VAL A 68 4.10 3.25 1.07
N PRO A 69 2.86 3.48 0.62
CA PRO A 69 2.58 3.64 -0.80
C PRO A 69 3.36 4.82 -1.40
N ARG A 70 3.87 4.59 -2.62
CA ARG A 70 4.58 5.59 -3.47
C ARG A 70 5.96 6.04 -2.94
N THR A 71 6.61 5.20 -2.14
CA THR A 71 7.99 5.39 -1.65
C THR A 71 8.99 4.40 -2.28
N GLY A 72 8.65 3.82 -3.43
CA GLY A 72 9.53 2.85 -4.10
C GLY A 72 9.55 1.45 -3.49
N GLY A 73 8.68 1.14 -2.51
CA GLY A 73 8.67 -0.17 -1.86
C GLY A 73 8.40 -1.36 -2.79
N ARG A 74 7.72 -1.17 -3.93
CA ARG A 74 7.63 -2.21 -4.98
C ARG A 74 9.02 -2.62 -5.49
N THR A 75 9.95 -1.69 -5.64
CA THR A 75 11.33 -2.00 -6.06
C THR A 75 12.04 -2.81 -4.99
N TYR A 76 11.98 -2.40 -3.72
CA TYR A 76 12.59 -3.16 -2.61
C TYR A 76 12.01 -4.56 -2.48
N PHE A 77 10.68 -4.70 -2.55
CA PHE A 77 10.03 -6.00 -2.47
C PHE A 77 10.50 -6.93 -3.60
N HIS A 78 10.40 -6.48 -4.85
CA HIS A 78 10.69 -7.35 -5.99
C HIS A 78 12.19 -7.58 -6.24
N CYS A 79 13.03 -6.58 -6.00
CA CYS A 79 14.45 -6.66 -6.36
C CYS A 79 15.35 -7.09 -5.20
N PHE A 80 14.94 -6.90 -3.94
CA PHE A 80 15.67 -7.43 -2.78
C PHE A 80 14.93 -8.57 -2.10
N LEU A 81 13.74 -8.29 -1.55
CA LEU A 81 13.09 -9.24 -0.64
C LEU A 81 12.72 -10.56 -1.32
N LYS A 82 12.24 -10.54 -2.57
CA LYS A 82 11.99 -11.76 -3.36
C LYS A 82 13.26 -12.52 -3.77
N LYS A 83 14.44 -11.90 -3.67
CA LYS A 83 15.73 -12.56 -3.90
C LYS A 83 16.31 -13.14 -2.61
N LEU A 84 15.94 -12.57 -1.47
CA LEU A 84 16.37 -13.00 -0.15
C LEU A 84 15.46 -14.08 0.47
N TYR A 85 14.15 -13.97 0.27
CA TYR A 85 13.16 -14.90 0.83
C TYR A 85 12.50 -15.70 -0.28
N SER A 86 12.49 -17.03 -0.13
CA SER A 86 11.71 -17.92 -0.98
C SER A 86 10.21 -17.70 -0.75
N SER A 87 9.39 -18.14 -1.71
CA SER A 87 7.93 -18.06 -1.62
C SER A 87 7.36 -18.80 -0.40
N THR A 88 8.05 -19.82 0.10
CA THR A 88 7.68 -20.57 1.31
C THR A 88 7.91 -19.79 2.61
N LEU A 89 8.82 -18.80 2.59
CA LEU A 89 9.09 -17.91 3.72
C LEU A 89 8.23 -16.63 3.66
N GLU A 90 7.61 -16.32 2.52
CA GLU A 90 6.63 -15.25 2.41
C GLU A 90 5.34 -15.60 3.16
N CYS A 91 4.89 -14.73 4.06
CA CYS A 91 3.63 -14.92 4.73
C CYS A 91 2.45 -14.82 3.75
N PRO A 92 1.31 -15.51 4.02
CA PRO A 92 0.13 -15.43 3.18
C PRO A 92 -0.31 -13.98 2.98
N ARG A 93 -0.52 -13.59 1.73
CA ARG A 93 -0.83 -12.19 1.42
C ARG A 93 -2.18 -11.80 2.02
N SER A 94 -2.19 -10.70 2.77
CA SER A 94 -3.35 -10.17 3.48
C SER A 94 -3.24 -8.64 3.47
N TYR A 95 -3.84 -7.99 2.48
CA TYR A 95 -3.69 -6.53 2.27
C TYR A 95 -4.89 -5.70 2.74
N ASP A 96 -5.99 -6.34 3.10
CA ASP A 96 -7.19 -5.70 3.64
C ASP A 96 -7.34 -5.96 5.15
N LYS A 97 -7.23 -7.22 5.55
CA LYS A 97 -7.18 -7.70 6.92
C LYS A 97 -6.24 -8.89 6.98
N LEU A 98 -5.50 -9.06 8.07
CA LEU A 98 -4.74 -10.28 8.34
C LEU A 98 -5.66 -11.51 8.40
N ARG A 99 -5.52 -12.45 7.46
CA ARG A 99 -6.37 -13.65 7.33
C ARG A 99 -5.69 -14.95 7.78
N PHE A 100 -4.51 -14.84 8.38
CA PHE A 100 -3.76 -15.96 8.92
C PHE A 100 -3.23 -15.60 10.30
N ASP A 101 -2.88 -16.61 11.07
CA ASP A 101 -2.23 -16.44 12.37
C ASP A 101 -0.71 -16.49 12.18
N PRO A 102 0.00 -15.35 12.30
CA PRO A 102 1.45 -15.29 12.09
C PRO A 102 2.22 -16.16 13.07
N SER A 103 1.64 -16.45 14.24
CA SER A 103 2.26 -17.31 15.25
C SER A 103 2.22 -18.79 14.88
N LYS A 104 1.35 -19.19 13.94
CA LYS A 104 1.16 -20.57 13.49
C LYS A 104 1.74 -20.84 12.11
N THR A 105 1.97 -19.80 11.32
CA THR A 105 2.56 -19.92 9.99
C THR A 105 4.08 -19.84 10.10
N ASN A 106 4.78 -20.85 9.55
CA ASN A 106 6.25 -20.87 9.47
C ASN A 106 6.78 -19.91 8.36
N CYS A 107 6.37 -18.64 8.42
CA CYS A 107 6.79 -17.60 7.48
C CYS A 107 7.66 -16.56 8.20
N ARG A 108 8.56 -15.92 7.43
CA ARG A 108 9.58 -14.99 7.95
C ARG A 108 9.51 -13.60 7.33
N LEU A 109 8.69 -13.40 6.29
CA LEU A 109 8.55 -12.12 5.62
C LEU A 109 7.08 -11.72 5.49
N LEU A 110 6.69 -10.59 6.08
CA LEU A 110 5.40 -9.96 5.86
C LEU A 110 5.57 -8.61 5.15
N VAL A 111 4.83 -8.41 4.06
CA VAL A 111 4.81 -7.15 3.32
C VAL A 111 3.37 -6.71 3.09
N THR A 112 2.99 -5.55 3.61
CA THR A 112 1.62 -5.02 3.48
C THR A 112 1.62 -3.50 3.43
N HIS A 113 0.53 -2.94 2.87
CA HIS A 113 0.21 -1.51 2.96
C HIS A 113 -0.66 -1.19 4.20
N ASP A 114 -0.84 -2.14 5.11
CA ASP A 114 -1.38 -1.83 6.43
C ASP A 114 -0.47 -0.85 7.17
N ASP A 115 -0.94 -0.38 8.32
CA ASP A 115 -0.18 0.49 9.19
C ASP A 115 0.47 -0.27 10.35
N TYR A 116 1.24 0.45 11.15
CA TYR A 116 1.99 -0.11 12.26
C TYR A 116 1.12 -0.78 13.33
N SER A 117 -0.20 -0.55 13.37
CA SER A 117 -1.09 -1.28 14.29
C SER A 117 -1.09 -2.80 14.03
N MET A 118 -0.63 -3.23 12.83
CA MET A 118 -0.35 -4.63 12.52
C MET A 118 0.60 -5.29 13.53
N MET A 119 1.50 -4.55 14.17
CA MET A 119 2.41 -5.07 15.20
C MET A 119 1.66 -5.70 16.39
N THR A 120 0.38 -5.37 16.62
CA THR A 120 -0.44 -6.03 17.65
C THR A 120 -0.86 -7.45 17.28
N LYS A 121 -0.70 -7.84 16.01
CA LYS A 121 -0.98 -9.18 15.48
C LYS A 121 0.28 -10.01 15.25
N LEU A 122 1.45 -9.41 15.43
CA LEU A 122 2.75 -10.05 15.21
C LEU A 122 3.42 -10.38 16.56
N PRO A 123 4.27 -11.43 16.63
CA PRO A 123 5.11 -11.67 17.80
C PRO A 123 6.13 -10.53 17.93
N GLN A 124 5.84 -9.52 18.76
CA GLN A 124 6.57 -8.25 18.81
C GLN A 124 8.06 -8.42 19.10
N GLU A 125 8.41 -9.30 20.03
CA GLU A 125 9.79 -9.61 20.41
C GLU A 125 10.58 -10.31 19.30
N LYS A 126 9.89 -10.92 18.32
CA LYS A 126 10.50 -11.65 17.20
C LYS A 126 10.38 -10.93 15.86
N THR A 127 9.85 -9.72 15.85
CA THR A 127 9.60 -8.97 14.61
C THR A 127 10.52 -7.77 14.53
N SER A 128 11.26 -7.67 13.42
CA SER A 128 11.97 -6.48 12.98
C SER A 128 11.15 -5.76 11.93
N VAL A 129 11.07 -4.43 12.01
CA VAL A 129 10.31 -3.62 11.06
C VAL A 129 11.27 -2.83 10.18
N VAL A 130 10.97 -2.75 8.88
CA VAL A 130 11.66 -1.87 7.94
C VAL A 130 10.65 -1.05 7.16
N THR A 131 11.04 0.13 6.70
CA THR A 131 10.20 0.95 5.83
C THR A 131 11.05 1.79 4.88
N ILE A 132 10.40 2.37 3.86
CA ILE A 132 10.99 3.35 2.96
C ILE A 132 10.06 4.57 2.94
N LEU A 133 10.63 5.75 3.14
CA LEU A 133 9.93 7.02 3.13
C LEU A 133 10.29 7.84 1.90
N ARG A 134 9.56 8.93 1.72
CA ARG A 134 9.70 9.87 0.61
C ARG A 134 9.32 11.27 1.10
N ASN A 135 9.89 12.29 0.49
CA ASN A 135 9.44 13.66 0.60
C ASN A 135 7.92 13.73 0.46
N PRO A 136 7.21 14.37 1.42
CA PRO A 136 5.76 14.30 1.50
C PRO A 136 5.06 14.91 0.28
N VAL A 137 5.58 16.01 -0.27
CA VAL A 137 5.01 16.68 -1.46
C VAL A 137 5.15 15.78 -2.68
N ASP A 138 6.35 15.26 -2.88
CA ASP A 138 6.68 14.37 -3.99
C ASP A 138 5.88 13.05 -3.96
N ARG A 139 5.57 12.58 -2.74
CA ARG A 139 4.67 11.44 -2.50
C ARG A 139 3.22 11.77 -2.87
N VAL A 140 2.73 12.98 -2.56
CA VAL A 140 1.37 13.43 -2.95
C VAL A 140 1.23 13.49 -4.46
N PHE A 141 2.15 14.15 -5.18
CA PHE A 141 2.15 14.17 -6.65
C PHE A 141 2.15 12.75 -7.22
N SER A 142 3.02 11.89 -6.70
CA SER A 142 3.11 10.51 -7.19
C SER A 142 1.89 9.65 -6.86
N THR A 143 1.14 10.01 -5.81
CA THR A 143 -0.12 9.36 -5.44
C THR A 143 -1.22 9.79 -6.39
N TYR A 144 -1.36 11.10 -6.64
CA TYR A 144 -2.28 11.65 -7.63
C TYR A 144 -2.07 11.03 -9.01
N GLU A 145 -0.84 11.08 -9.52
CA GLU A 145 -0.50 10.51 -10.83
C GLU A 145 -0.83 9.02 -10.93
N PHE A 146 -0.55 8.25 -9.88
CA PHE A 146 -0.82 6.82 -9.86
C PHE A 146 -2.32 6.53 -9.80
N SER A 147 -3.09 7.28 -9.00
CA SER A 147 -4.54 7.18 -8.97
C SER A 147 -5.14 7.43 -10.35
N VAL A 148 -4.70 8.49 -11.04
CA VAL A 148 -5.13 8.81 -12.41
C VAL A 148 -4.71 7.71 -13.39
N GLU A 149 -3.45 7.28 -13.35
CA GLU A 149 -2.92 6.25 -14.25
C GLU A 149 -3.71 4.94 -14.14
N VAL A 150 -3.91 4.44 -12.92
CA VAL A 150 -4.61 3.17 -12.70
C VAL A 150 -6.08 3.30 -13.06
N ALA A 151 -6.73 4.41 -12.71
CA ALA A 151 -8.12 4.68 -13.08
C ALA A 151 -8.31 4.74 -14.61
N ALA A 152 -7.38 5.36 -15.34
CA ALA A 152 -7.44 5.49 -16.80
C ALA A 152 -7.42 4.14 -17.53
N ARG A 153 -6.87 3.08 -16.93
CA ARG A 153 -6.89 1.72 -17.52
C ARG A 153 -8.31 1.20 -17.74
N PHE A 154 -9.25 1.61 -16.90
CA PHE A 154 -10.65 1.19 -16.99
C PHE A 154 -11.41 1.89 -18.11
N LEU A 155 -10.88 2.98 -18.69
CA LEU A 155 -11.53 3.69 -19.79
C LEU A 155 -11.56 2.90 -21.11
N VAL A 156 -10.94 1.71 -21.15
CA VAL A 156 -11.16 0.71 -22.21
C VAL A 156 -12.62 0.24 -22.25
N HIS A 157 -13.34 0.32 -21.13
CA HIS A 157 -14.74 -0.07 -21.05
C HIS A 157 -15.67 1.07 -21.51
N PRO A 158 -16.84 0.74 -22.11
CA PRO A 158 -17.75 1.72 -22.67
C PRO A 158 -18.39 2.64 -21.64
N ASN A 159 -18.56 2.18 -20.39
CA ASN A 159 -19.10 2.97 -19.27
C ASN A 159 -18.65 2.40 -17.92
N LEU A 160 -18.91 3.15 -16.85
CA LEU A 160 -18.54 2.79 -15.48
C LEU A 160 -19.16 1.45 -15.05
N THR A 161 -20.44 1.22 -15.35
CA THR A 161 -21.16 -0.02 -15.01
C THR A 161 -20.46 -1.25 -15.60
N SER A 162 -20.05 -1.17 -16.88
CA SER A 162 -19.32 -2.24 -17.55
C SER A 162 -17.97 -2.50 -16.89
N ALA A 163 -17.22 -1.44 -16.55
CA ALA A 163 -15.94 -1.56 -15.85
C ALA A 163 -16.08 -2.21 -14.46
N THR A 164 -17.08 -1.78 -13.67
CA THR A 164 -17.33 -2.31 -12.33
C THR A 164 -17.76 -3.77 -12.38
N ARG A 165 -18.65 -4.14 -13.32
CA ARG A 165 -19.08 -5.53 -13.50
C ARG A 165 -17.93 -6.45 -13.89
N MET A 166 -17.08 -6.02 -14.82
CA MET A 166 -15.90 -6.81 -15.23
C MET A 166 -14.89 -6.95 -14.10
N THR A 167 -14.66 -5.88 -13.34
CA THR A 167 -13.80 -5.92 -12.15
C THR A 167 -14.30 -6.94 -11.13
N GLY A 168 -15.60 -6.94 -10.83
CA GLY A 168 -16.20 -7.90 -9.89
C GLY A 168 -16.05 -9.35 -10.35
N ARG A 169 -16.29 -9.62 -11.64
CA ARG A 169 -16.11 -10.96 -12.23
C ARG A 169 -14.66 -11.44 -12.21
N LEU A 170 -13.71 -10.54 -12.45
CA LEU A 170 -12.28 -10.89 -12.41
C LEU A 170 -11.86 -11.21 -10.97
N ARG A 171 -12.28 -10.38 -10.01
CA ARG A 171 -12.01 -10.56 -8.58
C ARG A 171 -12.54 -11.88 -8.04
N SER A 172 -13.71 -12.36 -8.51
CA SER A 172 -14.25 -13.65 -8.10
C SER A 172 -13.53 -14.85 -8.70
N LYS A 173 -12.79 -14.67 -9.81
CA LYS A 173 -12.11 -15.77 -10.53
C LYS A 173 -10.63 -15.87 -10.19
N THR A 174 -9.99 -14.78 -9.80
CA THR A 174 -8.56 -14.76 -9.50
C THR A 174 -8.32 -14.85 -8.00
N ASN A 175 -7.52 -15.83 -7.58
CA ASN A 175 -6.92 -15.85 -6.22
C ASN A 175 -5.85 -14.75 -6.03
N GLY A 176 -5.57 -13.96 -7.08
CA GLY A 176 -4.64 -12.84 -7.05
C GLY A 176 -5.24 -11.58 -6.42
N ILE A 177 -4.38 -10.77 -5.80
CA ILE A 177 -4.80 -9.54 -5.12
C ILE A 177 -4.73 -8.38 -6.11
N SER A 178 -5.85 -7.68 -6.26
CA SER A 178 -5.94 -6.50 -7.12
C SER A 178 -5.43 -5.25 -6.42
N THR A 179 -4.93 -4.28 -7.18
CA THR A 179 -4.69 -2.92 -6.66
C THR A 179 -5.95 -2.34 -6.01
N LEU A 180 -7.14 -2.74 -6.45
CA LEU A 180 -8.42 -2.30 -5.90
C LEU A 180 -8.75 -2.87 -4.51
N ASP A 181 -7.96 -3.81 -4.01
CA ASP A 181 -8.19 -4.47 -2.71
C ASP A 181 -7.26 -3.92 -1.60
N ILE A 182 -6.27 -3.12 -1.98
CA ILE A 182 -5.15 -2.73 -1.12
C ILE A 182 -5.29 -1.27 -0.71
N TRP A 183 -5.05 -0.95 0.56
CA TRP A 183 -4.97 0.44 1.01
C TRP A 183 -3.78 1.17 0.34
N PRO A 184 -3.86 2.47 -0.03
CA PRO A 184 -5.04 3.34 -0.07
C PRO A 184 -5.83 3.19 -1.38
N TRP A 185 -5.33 2.39 -2.32
CA TRP A 185 -5.84 2.30 -3.70
C TRP A 185 -7.28 1.80 -3.79
N LYS A 186 -7.72 0.97 -2.84
CA LYS A 186 -9.12 0.54 -2.72
C LYS A 186 -10.12 1.69 -2.58
N TYR A 187 -9.66 2.86 -2.14
CA TYR A 187 -10.46 4.09 -2.08
C TYR A 187 -10.14 5.02 -3.25
N LEU A 188 -8.86 5.29 -3.48
CA LEU A 188 -8.44 6.32 -4.43
C LEU A 188 -8.70 5.95 -5.89
N VAL A 189 -8.56 4.68 -6.25
CA VAL A 189 -8.74 4.25 -7.66
C VAL A 189 -10.21 4.23 -8.05
N PRO A 190 -11.16 3.68 -7.26
CA PRO A 190 -12.58 3.80 -7.58
C PRO A 190 -13.06 5.25 -7.68
N TRP A 191 -12.66 6.11 -6.73
CA TRP A 191 -12.98 7.54 -6.75
C TRP A 191 -12.48 8.23 -8.03
N MET A 192 -11.20 8.06 -8.37
CA MET A 192 -10.64 8.65 -9.58
C MET A 192 -11.23 8.03 -10.86
N ARG A 193 -11.59 6.75 -10.84
CA ARG A 193 -12.25 6.08 -11.96
C ARG A 193 -13.61 6.71 -12.26
N GLU A 194 -14.42 6.95 -11.23
CA GLU A 194 -15.72 7.60 -11.37
C GLU A 194 -15.59 8.99 -11.99
N ASP A 195 -14.65 9.80 -11.49
CA ASP A 195 -14.34 11.13 -12.03
C ASP A 195 -13.94 11.08 -13.52
N LEU A 196 -13.01 10.18 -13.90
CA LEU A 196 -12.56 10.06 -15.28
C LEU A 196 -13.69 9.62 -16.24
N PHE A 197 -14.57 8.72 -15.80
CA PHE A 197 -15.74 8.34 -16.61
C PHE A 197 -16.70 9.52 -16.77
N ALA A 198 -17.00 10.26 -15.70
CA ALA A 198 -17.87 11.44 -15.75
C ALA A 198 -17.32 12.50 -16.72
N ARG A 199 -16.02 12.82 -16.65
CA ARG A 199 -15.36 13.76 -17.57
C ARG A 199 -15.39 13.28 -19.02
N ARG A 200 -15.19 11.98 -19.26
CA ARG A 200 -15.28 11.41 -20.61
C ARG A 200 -16.68 11.53 -21.19
N GLU A 201 -17.73 11.22 -20.42
CA GLU A 201 -19.11 11.34 -20.90
C GLU A 201 -19.52 12.82 -21.09
N ALA A 202 -19.09 13.71 -20.19
CA ALA A 202 -19.27 15.16 -20.36
C ALA A 202 -18.63 15.66 -21.67
N ARG A 203 -17.39 15.24 -21.98
CA ARG A 203 -16.72 15.56 -23.24
C ARG A 203 -17.48 15.06 -24.46
N LYS A 204 -18.00 13.83 -24.43
CA LYS A 204 -18.84 13.31 -25.53
C LYS A 204 -20.11 14.15 -25.74
N SER A 205 -20.71 14.63 -24.65
CA SER A 205 -21.93 15.45 -24.71
C SER A 205 -21.69 16.89 -25.21
N LYS A 206 -20.53 17.49 -24.87
CA LYS A 206 -20.19 18.89 -25.23
C LYS A 206 -19.60 19.04 -26.65
N GLY A 207 -19.17 17.96 -27.30
CA GLY A 207 -18.50 18.02 -28.62
C GLY A 207 -17.03 18.47 -28.53
N GLN A 208 -16.46 18.95 -29.66
CA GLN A 208 -15.02 19.27 -29.81
C GLN A 208 -14.55 20.61 -29.20
N ASN A 209 -15.42 21.37 -28.52
CA ASN A 209 -15.07 22.65 -27.89
C ASN A 209 -14.37 22.46 -26.54
N TYR A 210 -13.23 21.76 -26.51
CA TYR A 210 -12.41 21.62 -25.31
C TYR A 210 -11.25 22.64 -25.33
N VAL A 211 -11.03 23.32 -24.20
CA VAL A 211 -9.86 24.18 -24.03
C VAL A 211 -8.66 23.27 -23.81
N LYS A 212 -7.71 23.31 -24.73
CA LYS A 212 -6.45 22.56 -24.60
C LYS A 212 -5.56 23.28 -23.58
N SER A 213 -5.63 22.86 -22.33
CA SER A 213 -4.66 23.28 -21.30
C SER A 213 -3.32 22.58 -21.55
N ASN A 214 -2.22 23.32 -21.41
CA ASN A 214 -0.87 22.75 -21.41
C ASN A 214 -0.42 22.28 -20.02
N ASP A 215 -1.15 22.65 -18.96
CA ASP A 215 -0.87 22.22 -17.60
C ASP A 215 -1.56 20.88 -17.32
N SER A 216 -0.77 19.81 -17.26
CA SER A 216 -1.27 18.46 -16.98
C SER A 216 -1.88 18.30 -15.59
N TYR A 217 -1.58 19.20 -14.64
CA TYR A 217 -2.17 19.22 -13.30
C TYR A 217 -3.42 20.09 -13.21
N ASN A 218 -3.80 20.78 -14.29
CA ASN A 218 -4.99 21.61 -14.37
C ASN A 218 -5.70 21.46 -15.72
N MET A 219 -6.15 20.24 -16.02
CA MET A 219 -6.94 19.92 -17.23
C MET A 219 -8.36 19.50 -16.87
N GLU A 220 -9.20 20.46 -16.47
CA GLU A 220 -10.54 20.20 -15.95
C GLU A 220 -11.39 19.29 -16.84
N ASP A 221 -11.39 19.44 -18.17
CA ASP A 221 -12.22 18.56 -19.01
C ASP A 221 -11.68 17.12 -19.13
N VAL A 222 -10.45 16.84 -18.70
CA VAL A 222 -9.72 15.59 -18.99
C VAL A 222 -9.46 14.77 -17.73
N VAL A 223 -8.91 15.40 -16.69
CA VAL A 223 -8.56 14.79 -15.41
C VAL A 223 -8.92 15.75 -14.28
N MET A 224 -9.22 15.22 -13.09
CA MET A 224 -9.39 16.05 -11.90
C MET A 224 -8.16 16.95 -11.69
N PRO A 225 -8.30 18.28 -11.66
CA PRO A 225 -7.17 19.16 -11.36
C PRO A 225 -6.55 18.84 -10.00
N LEU A 226 -5.23 18.96 -9.88
CA LEU A 226 -4.50 18.62 -8.66
C LEU A 226 -5.01 19.42 -7.44
N HIS A 227 -5.29 20.71 -7.62
CA HIS A 227 -5.83 21.56 -6.56
C HIS A 227 -7.21 21.11 -6.09
N VAL A 228 -8.04 20.54 -6.97
CA VAL A 228 -9.32 19.91 -6.59
C VAL A 228 -9.04 18.62 -5.81
N TYR A 229 -8.15 17.78 -6.34
CA TYR A 229 -7.79 16.50 -5.74
C TYR A 229 -7.27 16.63 -4.31
N ILE A 230 -6.28 17.50 -4.05
CA ILE A 230 -5.68 17.65 -2.71
C ILE A 230 -6.65 18.28 -1.69
N ASN A 231 -7.64 19.04 -2.16
CA ASN A 231 -8.60 19.69 -1.29
C ASN A 231 -9.85 18.84 -1.02
N ASP A 232 -10.02 17.74 -1.77
CA ASP A 232 -11.12 16.80 -1.60
C ASP A 232 -11.07 16.09 -0.24
N PRO A 233 -12.22 15.85 0.43
CA PRO A 233 -12.28 15.09 1.67
C PRO A 233 -11.61 13.72 1.62
N VAL A 234 -11.67 13.00 0.48
CA VAL A 234 -11.03 11.70 0.31
C VAL A 234 -9.50 11.82 0.39
N ALA A 235 -8.92 12.83 -0.24
CA ALA A 235 -7.48 13.08 -0.17
C ALA A 235 -7.04 13.58 1.21
N LYS A 236 -7.83 14.44 1.85
CA LYS A 236 -7.58 14.92 3.22
C LYS A 236 -7.61 13.78 4.24
N ASP A 237 -8.50 12.81 4.07
CA ASP A 237 -8.55 11.64 4.93
C ASP A 237 -7.36 10.71 4.66
N ILE A 238 -7.11 10.36 3.40
CA ILE A 238 -6.24 9.21 3.08
C ILE A 238 -4.79 9.60 2.82
N ILE A 239 -4.55 10.75 2.17
CA ILE A 239 -3.25 11.11 1.61
C ILE A 239 -2.51 12.06 2.53
N HIS A 240 -3.20 13.06 3.07
CA HIS A 240 -2.60 14.05 3.97
C HIS A 240 -2.06 13.36 5.22
N ASN A 241 -0.77 13.59 5.52
CA ASN A 241 -0.05 12.90 6.59
C ASN A 241 -0.10 11.36 6.52
N GLY A 242 -0.48 10.78 5.38
CA GLY A 242 -0.74 9.35 5.27
C GLY A 242 0.47 8.47 5.63
N ALA A 243 1.70 8.91 5.32
CA ALA A 243 2.91 8.21 5.75
C ALA A 243 3.08 8.24 7.27
N THR A 244 2.92 9.42 7.89
CA THR A 244 2.97 9.59 9.35
C THR A 244 1.91 8.74 10.03
N PHE A 245 0.66 8.76 9.55
CA PHE A 245 -0.41 7.93 10.12
C PHE A 245 -0.15 6.44 9.92
N GLN A 246 0.47 6.02 8.81
CA GLN A 246 0.82 4.63 8.59
C GLN A 246 1.92 4.15 9.54
N VAL A 247 2.95 4.96 9.77
CA VAL A 247 4.00 4.68 10.77
C VAL A 247 3.44 4.73 12.21
N ALA A 248 2.53 5.67 12.48
CA ALA A 248 1.87 5.81 13.78
C ALA A 248 0.76 4.78 14.02
N GLY A 249 0.37 3.97 13.03
CA GLY A 249 -0.70 2.98 13.23
C GLY A 249 -2.07 3.62 13.44
N LEU A 250 -2.34 4.71 12.71
CA LEU A 250 -3.54 5.56 12.80
C LEU A 250 -4.18 5.78 11.42
N THR A 251 -3.98 4.88 10.45
CA THR A 251 -4.71 4.99 9.19
C THR A 251 -6.19 4.68 9.37
N ASN A 252 -7.02 4.96 8.38
CA ASN A 252 -8.39 4.45 8.37
C ASN A 252 -8.46 2.91 8.16
N ASN A 253 -7.31 2.24 8.01
CA ASN A 253 -7.16 0.79 7.95
C ASN A 253 -6.53 0.19 9.22
N SER A 254 -6.38 0.96 10.31
CA SER A 254 -5.84 0.45 11.57
C SER A 254 -6.67 -0.70 12.15
N TYR A 255 -6.01 -1.59 12.90
CA TYR A 255 -6.63 -2.76 13.52
C TYR A 255 -7.21 -2.49 14.91
N LEU A 256 -6.89 -1.34 15.52
CA LEU A 256 -7.33 -0.97 16.87
C LEU A 256 -8.44 0.09 16.79
N SER A 257 -9.50 -0.10 17.57
CA SER A 257 -10.59 0.87 17.66
C SER A 257 -10.11 2.21 18.22
N GLU A 258 -9.23 2.20 19.23
CA GLU A 258 -8.61 3.40 19.81
C GLU A 258 -7.86 4.22 18.75
N SER A 259 -7.18 3.56 17.80
CA SER A 259 -6.48 4.26 16.70
C SER A 259 -7.43 5.12 15.86
N HIS A 260 -8.67 4.67 15.64
CA HIS A 260 -9.65 5.45 14.89
C HIS A 260 -10.15 6.67 15.65
N GLU A 261 -10.30 6.57 16.97
CA GLU A 261 -10.67 7.69 17.83
C GLU A 261 -9.55 8.73 17.90
N VAL A 262 -8.31 8.28 18.11
CA VAL A 262 -7.12 9.15 18.09
C VAL A 262 -7.00 9.87 16.74
N ARG A 263 -7.14 9.13 15.63
CA ARG A 263 -7.15 9.69 14.27
C ARG A 263 -8.20 10.79 14.11
N HIS A 264 -9.43 10.53 14.55
CA HIS A 264 -10.52 11.51 14.49
C HIS A 264 -10.17 12.79 15.26
N CYS A 265 -9.63 12.64 16.47
CA CYS A 265 -9.22 13.76 17.29
C CYS A 265 -8.13 14.62 16.64
N VAL A 266 -7.09 14.01 16.07
CA VAL A 266 -5.98 14.77 15.44
C VAL A 266 -6.35 15.37 14.10
N GLN A 267 -7.33 14.80 13.39
CA GLN A 267 -7.92 15.40 12.19
C GLN A 267 -8.72 16.67 12.52
N ASN A 268 -9.45 16.66 13.65
CA ASN A 268 -10.22 17.82 14.12
C ASN A 268 -9.35 18.89 14.79
N TYR A 269 -8.32 18.47 15.53
CA TYR A 269 -7.47 19.34 16.33
C TYR A 269 -6.01 19.16 15.94
N ARG A 270 -5.57 19.97 14.97
CA ARG A 270 -4.21 19.86 14.38
C ARG A 270 -3.07 20.01 15.40
N THR A 271 -3.30 20.75 16.49
CA THR A 271 -2.31 20.92 17.58
C THR A 271 -1.97 19.59 18.25
N LEU A 272 -2.93 18.64 18.31
CA LEU A 272 -2.69 17.30 18.84
C LEU A 272 -1.83 16.42 17.91
N GLY A 273 -1.52 16.89 16.70
CA GLY A 273 -0.64 16.20 15.76
C GLY A 273 0.81 16.07 16.25
N GLU A 274 1.25 16.90 17.19
CA GLU A 274 2.59 16.82 17.79
C GLU A 274 2.84 15.45 18.45
N TYR A 275 1.87 14.94 19.22
CA TYR A 275 1.95 13.63 19.88
C TYR A 275 2.05 12.48 18.87
N VAL A 276 1.35 12.59 17.74
CA VAL A 276 1.43 11.60 16.66
C VAL A 276 2.82 11.62 16.02
N LEU A 277 3.38 12.81 15.81
CA LEU A 277 4.72 12.97 15.25
C LEU A 277 5.78 12.36 16.17
N GLU A 278 5.68 12.56 17.48
CA GLU A 278 6.58 11.95 18.46
C GLU A 278 6.54 10.43 18.43
N VAL A 279 5.34 9.84 18.44
CA VAL A 279 5.16 8.38 18.32
C VAL A 279 5.72 7.87 17.00
N ALA A 280 5.45 8.56 15.88
CA ALA A 280 5.96 8.15 14.58
C ALA A 280 7.51 8.18 14.53
N LYS A 281 8.14 9.23 15.07
CA LYS A 281 9.60 9.33 15.18
C LYS A 281 10.19 8.20 16.02
N LYS A 282 9.68 7.98 17.23
CA LYS A 282 10.14 6.89 18.11
C LYS A 282 10.03 5.52 17.43
N ARG A 283 8.96 5.28 16.68
CA ARG A 283 8.80 4.02 15.93
C ARG A 283 9.81 3.89 14.81
N LEU A 284 10.06 4.95 14.04
CA LEU A 284 11.11 4.97 13.01
C LEU A 284 12.50 4.73 13.62
N ASP A 285 12.79 5.37 14.75
CA ASP A 285 14.06 5.19 15.47
C ASP A 285 14.28 3.74 15.93
N ASN A 286 13.18 3.00 16.13
CA ASN A 286 13.18 1.60 16.55
C ASN A 286 13.09 0.60 15.37
N MET A 287 12.97 1.07 14.13
CA MET A 287 12.99 0.18 12.96
C MET A 287 14.42 -0.28 12.65
N LEU A 288 14.55 -1.52 12.17
CA LEU A 288 15.83 -2.09 11.72
C LEU A 288 16.44 -1.24 10.59
N TYR A 289 15.59 -0.70 9.72
CA TYR A 289 16.00 0.12 8.60
C TYR A 289 14.90 1.08 8.13
N VAL A 290 15.29 2.33 7.84
CA VAL A 290 14.44 3.34 7.21
C VAL A 290 15.20 3.91 6.01
N GLY A 291 14.72 3.62 4.80
CA GLY A 291 15.32 4.15 3.56
C GLY A 291 14.59 5.40 3.05
N LEU A 292 15.25 6.16 2.17
CA LEU A 292 14.68 7.33 1.51
C LEU A 292 14.59 7.12 -0.01
N THR A 293 13.51 7.62 -0.61
CA THR A 293 13.28 7.48 -2.05
C THR A 293 14.16 8.45 -2.86
N GLU A 294 14.44 9.62 -2.28
CA GLU A 294 15.26 10.68 -2.87
C GLU A 294 16.68 10.18 -3.11
N ASP A 295 17.26 9.51 -2.12
CA ASP A 295 18.62 8.94 -2.16
C ASP A 295 18.57 7.45 -2.49
N HIS A 296 17.84 7.09 -3.55
CA HIS A 296 17.45 5.70 -3.82
C HIS A 296 18.64 4.73 -3.90
N LYS A 297 19.74 5.12 -4.57
CA LYS A 297 20.90 4.23 -4.76
C LYS A 297 21.61 3.97 -3.43
N GLU A 298 21.87 5.02 -2.66
CA GLU A 298 22.48 4.91 -1.33
C GLU A 298 21.58 4.13 -0.38
N SER A 299 20.28 4.44 -0.38
CA SER A 299 19.27 3.70 0.40
C SER A 299 19.11 2.24 -0.05
N ALA A 300 19.45 1.88 -1.28
CA ALA A 300 19.44 0.49 -1.74
C ALA A 300 20.71 -0.24 -1.26
N THR A 301 21.88 0.40 -1.41
CA THR A 301 23.16 -0.12 -0.92
C THR A 301 23.14 -0.33 0.60
N MET A 302 22.63 0.64 1.36
CA MET A 302 22.53 0.51 2.82
C MET A 302 21.55 -0.60 3.23
N PHE A 303 20.42 -0.74 2.52
CA PHE A 303 19.50 -1.85 2.75
C PHE A 303 20.19 -3.20 2.53
N ALA A 304 20.96 -3.37 1.46
CA ALA A 304 21.68 -4.61 1.19
C ALA A 304 22.75 -4.92 2.26
N ASN A 305 23.48 -3.89 2.72
CA ASN A 305 24.51 -4.04 3.75
C ASN A 305 23.94 -4.27 5.16
N VAL A 306 22.77 -3.72 5.50
CA VAL A 306 22.16 -3.84 6.84
C VAL A 306 21.19 -5.01 6.89
N VAL A 307 20.16 -4.98 6.05
CA VAL A 307 19.09 -6.00 6.06
C VAL A 307 19.53 -7.22 5.26
N GLY A 308 20.03 -7.02 4.04
CA GLY A 308 20.44 -8.10 3.16
C GLY A 308 21.51 -9.00 3.78
N ALA A 309 22.57 -8.42 4.33
CA ALA A 309 23.65 -9.15 4.99
C ALA A 309 23.15 -10.04 6.14
N GLN A 310 22.26 -9.52 6.99
CA GLN A 310 21.72 -10.27 8.12
C GLN A 310 20.80 -11.40 7.69
N VAL A 311 19.93 -11.17 6.68
CA VAL A 311 19.08 -12.23 6.13
C VAL A 311 19.93 -13.35 5.55
N ILE A 312 20.96 -13.00 4.77
CA ILE A 312 21.90 -13.97 4.17
C ILE A 312 22.58 -14.79 5.28
N SER A 313 23.12 -14.15 6.32
CA SER A 313 23.78 -14.85 7.43
C SER A 313 22.83 -15.85 8.11
N GLN A 314 21.62 -15.42 8.47
CA GLN A 314 20.64 -16.27 9.13
C GLN A 314 20.20 -17.47 8.28
N LEU A 315 20.12 -17.30 6.95
CA LEU A 315 19.77 -18.40 6.05
C LEU A 315 20.90 -19.42 5.90
N ILE A 316 22.15 -18.97 5.83
CA ILE A 316 23.34 -19.85 5.80
C ILE A 316 23.47 -20.65 7.11
N GLU A 317 23.25 -20.00 8.26
CA GLU A 317 23.23 -20.68 9.56
C GLU A 317 22.10 -21.71 9.65
N SER A 318 20.93 -21.40 9.08
CA SER A 318 19.80 -22.34 9.05
C SER A 318 20.08 -23.55 8.15
N SER A 319 20.66 -23.35 6.97
CA SER A 319 20.98 -24.45 6.04
C SER A 319 22.07 -25.38 6.61
N SER A 320 23.15 -24.81 7.16
CA SER A 320 24.22 -25.58 7.80
C SER A 320 23.74 -26.40 9.01
N ARG A 321 22.81 -25.87 9.82
CA ARG A 321 22.15 -26.65 10.87
C ARG A 321 21.34 -27.82 10.31
N ILE A 322 20.58 -27.61 9.24
CA ILE A 322 19.81 -28.67 8.57
C ILE A 322 20.74 -29.76 8.02
N GLU A 323 21.84 -29.38 7.37
CA GLU A 323 22.86 -30.32 6.87
C GLU A 323 23.52 -31.11 8.00
N SER A 324 23.87 -30.46 9.13
CA SER A 324 24.42 -31.14 10.30
C SER A 324 23.43 -32.13 10.94
N LEU A 325 22.14 -31.78 10.99
CA LEU A 325 21.08 -32.64 11.51
C LEU A 325 20.76 -33.80 10.55
N ALA A 326 20.87 -33.58 9.23
CA ALA A 326 20.73 -34.61 8.22
C ALA A 326 21.92 -35.59 8.25
N ASN A 327 23.15 -35.09 8.40
CA ASN A 327 24.34 -35.93 8.56
C ASN A 327 24.30 -36.74 9.87
N ASN A 328 23.82 -36.16 10.97
CA ASN A 328 23.63 -36.89 12.23
C ASN A 328 22.47 -37.91 12.17
N LYS A 329 21.45 -37.69 11.33
CA LYS A 329 20.39 -38.69 11.08
C LYS A 329 20.82 -39.76 10.08
N SER A 330 21.80 -39.49 9.22
CA SER A 330 22.33 -40.46 8.25
C SER A 330 23.12 -41.60 8.90
N GLU A 331 23.50 -41.50 10.18
CA GLU A 331 24.09 -42.63 10.93
C GLU A 331 23.05 -43.62 11.44
N GLN A 332 21.73 -43.34 11.28
CA GLN A 332 20.70 -44.19 11.88
C GLN A 332 19.38 -44.24 11.10
N SER A 333 19.42 -44.71 9.84
CA SER A 333 18.36 -45.59 9.30
C SER A 333 18.73 -46.13 7.92
N SER A 334 19.06 -47.42 7.87
CA SER A 334 18.83 -48.24 6.70
C SER A 334 17.39 -48.77 6.70
N PHE A 335 16.81 -48.86 5.50
CA PHE A 335 15.71 -49.72 5.05
C PHE A 335 14.47 -49.05 4.40
N PHE A 336 14.44 -49.21 3.07
CA PHE A 336 13.30 -49.62 2.21
C PHE A 336 12.36 -48.57 1.55
N PRO A 337 11.74 -48.90 0.38
CA PRO A 337 11.96 -48.15 -0.86
C PRO A 337 10.72 -47.48 -1.49
N HIS A 338 11.01 -46.62 -2.47
CA HIS A 338 10.25 -46.19 -3.67
C HIS A 338 8.73 -46.41 -3.75
N SER A 339 8.02 -45.31 -4.00
CA SER A 339 6.81 -45.27 -4.82
C SER A 339 6.89 -44.10 -5.82
N GLU A 340 6.58 -44.41 -7.09
CA GLU A 340 6.62 -43.53 -8.26
C GLU A 340 5.49 -42.47 -8.29
N PRO A 341 5.60 -41.41 -9.13
CA PRO A 341 4.65 -40.30 -9.18
C PRO A 341 3.57 -40.49 -10.26
N ASP A 342 2.30 -40.25 -9.89
CA ASP A 342 1.21 -40.16 -10.84
C ASP A 342 1.20 -38.78 -11.52
N ASN A 343 1.51 -38.78 -12.82
CA ASN A 343 1.28 -37.72 -13.78
C ASN A 343 -0.18 -37.79 -14.27
N ASN A 344 -0.90 -36.67 -14.32
CA ASN A 344 -1.88 -36.45 -15.41
C ASN A 344 -2.32 -34.99 -15.64
N HIS A 345 -1.99 -34.55 -16.86
CA HIS A 345 -2.74 -33.72 -17.82
C HIS A 345 -3.07 -32.23 -17.58
N ASN A 346 -2.27 -31.41 -18.28
CA ASN A 346 -2.61 -30.28 -19.15
C ASN A 346 -4.09 -30.06 -19.49
N LEU A 347 -4.53 -28.78 -19.48
CA LEU A 347 -5.29 -28.17 -20.60
C LEU A 347 -5.29 -26.63 -20.54
N ASN A 348 -5.00 -26.06 -21.71
CA ASN A 348 -4.86 -24.64 -22.04
C ASN A 348 -6.16 -23.83 -21.88
N SER A 349 -6.01 -22.58 -21.43
CA SER A 349 -7.02 -21.53 -21.54
C SER A 349 -6.34 -20.21 -21.87
N SER A 350 -6.40 -19.80 -23.15
CA SER A 350 -5.96 -18.48 -23.62
C SER A 350 -7.13 -17.50 -23.59
N THR A 351 -7.07 -16.48 -22.74
CA THR A 351 -7.35 -15.06 -23.05
C THR A 351 -7.18 -14.22 -21.77
N ASP A 352 -6.63 -13.00 -21.94
CA ASP A 352 -6.27 -12.00 -20.91
C ASP A 352 -4.91 -12.17 -20.18
N GLN A 353 -3.86 -12.52 -20.91
CA GLN A 353 -2.48 -12.21 -20.55
C GLN A 353 -2.18 -10.72 -20.80
N LYS A 354 -2.13 -9.89 -19.74
CA LYS A 354 -1.19 -8.73 -19.61
C LYS A 354 -1.26 -7.93 -18.30
N ALA A 355 -1.87 -8.48 -17.25
CA ALA A 355 -1.76 -7.93 -15.89
C ALA A 355 -0.97 -8.82 -14.91
N SER A 356 -0.51 -10.00 -15.35
CA SER A 356 0.23 -10.97 -14.53
C SER A 356 1.63 -11.34 -15.07
N GLU A 357 2.25 -10.50 -15.91
CA GLU A 357 3.70 -10.59 -16.19
C GLU A 357 4.47 -10.19 -14.93
N PHE A 358 4.50 -11.13 -13.99
CA PHE A 358 5.39 -11.37 -12.85
C PHE A 358 5.10 -12.75 -12.23
N ALA A 359 4.15 -13.52 -12.78
CA ALA A 359 4.21 -14.98 -12.75
C ALA A 359 4.97 -15.46 -13.99
N SER A 360 6.21 -15.00 -14.17
CA SER A 360 7.18 -15.91 -14.76
C SER A 360 7.43 -16.94 -13.67
N THR A 361 7.00 -18.17 -13.92
CA THR A 361 7.67 -19.37 -13.46
C THR A 361 9.11 -19.32 -13.97
N GLU A 362 9.91 -18.43 -13.39
CA GLU A 362 11.25 -18.84 -13.01
C GLU A 362 11.03 -19.52 -11.68
N ASP A 363 10.82 -20.84 -11.74
CA ASP A 363 11.53 -21.68 -10.78
C ASP A 363 12.95 -21.11 -10.82
N VAL A 364 13.33 -20.37 -9.78
CA VAL A 364 14.73 -20.06 -9.58
C VAL A 364 15.31 -21.40 -9.25
N ASP A 365 15.75 -22.05 -10.33
CA ASP A 365 16.62 -23.21 -10.29
C ASP A 365 17.60 -22.95 -9.16
N ALA A 366 17.58 -23.85 -8.18
CA ALA A 366 18.44 -23.81 -7.01
C ALA A 366 19.89 -23.95 -7.50
N THR A 367 20.43 -22.88 -8.06
CA THR A 367 21.84 -22.77 -8.32
C THR A 367 22.44 -22.53 -6.95
N ASN A 368 23.14 -23.55 -6.47
CA ASN A 368 23.91 -23.66 -5.23
C ASN A 368 25.01 -22.58 -5.06
N GLU A 369 24.84 -21.39 -5.62
CA GLU A 369 25.72 -20.26 -5.33
C GLU A 369 25.23 -19.55 -4.07
N ILE A 370 26.10 -19.55 -3.06
CA ILE A 370 25.91 -18.79 -1.83
C ILE A 370 25.67 -17.31 -2.20
N MET A 371 24.50 -16.80 -1.82
CA MET A 371 24.14 -15.39 -2.01
C MET A 371 25.06 -14.53 -1.15
N THR A 372 25.63 -13.47 -1.73
CA THR A 372 26.43 -12.47 -1.01
C THR A 372 25.82 -11.08 -1.20
N VAL A 373 26.20 -10.11 -0.37
CA VAL A 373 25.71 -8.73 -0.51
C VAL A 373 26.06 -8.13 -1.87
N GLY A 374 27.25 -8.43 -2.40
CA GLY A 374 27.66 -7.99 -3.75
C GLY A 374 26.73 -8.56 -4.83
N LYS A 375 26.49 -9.87 -4.84
CA LYS A 375 25.57 -10.52 -5.78
C LYS A 375 24.13 -10.01 -5.66
N LEU A 376 23.69 -9.72 -4.43
CA LEU A 376 22.38 -9.14 -4.18
C LEU A 376 22.25 -7.75 -4.84
N MET A 377 23.29 -6.93 -4.74
CA MET A 377 23.34 -5.62 -5.40
C MET A 377 23.38 -5.73 -6.92
N ASP A 378 24.15 -6.67 -7.47
CA ASP A 378 24.19 -6.91 -8.92
C ASP A 378 22.81 -7.33 -9.45
N ALA A 379 22.15 -8.27 -8.75
CA ALA A 379 20.80 -8.71 -9.08
C ALA A 379 19.77 -7.56 -8.99
N TYR A 380 19.95 -6.67 -8.01
CA TYR A 380 19.11 -5.48 -7.85
C TYR A 380 19.24 -4.51 -9.04
N GLU A 381 20.46 -4.22 -9.50
CA GLU A 381 20.70 -3.29 -10.63
C GLU A 381 20.07 -3.80 -11.94
N VAL A 382 20.14 -5.11 -12.19
CA VAL A 382 19.45 -5.73 -13.34
C VAL A 382 17.93 -5.65 -13.16
N CYS A 383 17.42 -5.99 -11.98
CA CYS A 383 15.99 -6.00 -11.68
C CYS A 383 15.35 -4.61 -11.83
N ILE A 384 15.99 -3.56 -11.29
CA ILE A 384 15.43 -2.21 -11.32
C ILE A 384 15.31 -1.66 -12.75
N SER A 385 16.30 -1.94 -13.61
CA SER A 385 16.27 -1.54 -15.01
C SER A 385 15.06 -2.13 -15.76
N SER A 386 14.85 -3.44 -15.61
CA SER A 386 13.70 -4.15 -16.19
C SER A 386 12.36 -3.63 -15.64
N LEU A 387 12.30 -3.42 -14.32
CA LEU A 387 11.10 -2.92 -13.64
C LEU A 387 10.72 -1.52 -14.12
N ARG A 388 11.70 -0.62 -14.26
CA ARG A 388 11.48 0.75 -14.77
C ARG A 388 10.95 0.75 -16.20
N LYS A 389 11.51 -0.09 -17.08
CA LYS A 389 11.04 -0.23 -18.48
C LYS A 389 9.59 -0.67 -18.55
N THR A 390 9.23 -1.68 -17.75
CA THR A 390 7.85 -2.20 -17.68
C THR A 390 6.86 -1.16 -17.14
N GLN A 391 7.25 -0.44 -16.08
CA GLN A 391 6.42 0.63 -15.51
C GLN A 391 6.19 1.77 -16.51
N ALA A 392 7.25 2.20 -17.22
CA ALA A 392 7.15 3.24 -18.25
C ALA A 392 6.19 2.83 -19.37
N HIS A 393 6.24 1.58 -19.84
CA HIS A 393 5.33 1.08 -20.86
C HIS A 393 3.86 1.09 -20.40
N ARG A 394 3.58 0.60 -19.19
CA ARG A 394 2.23 0.60 -18.60
C ARG A 394 1.69 2.01 -18.41
N ARG A 395 2.54 2.94 -17.98
CA ARG A 395 2.20 4.36 -17.83
C ARG A 395 1.81 4.96 -19.17
N THR A 396 2.64 4.82 -20.20
CA THR A 396 2.36 5.32 -21.55
C THR A 396 1.04 4.76 -22.11
N ALA A 397 0.78 3.47 -21.94
CA ALA A 397 -0.47 2.86 -22.38
C ALA A 397 -1.70 3.42 -21.65
N SER A 398 -1.58 3.73 -20.37
CA SER A 398 -2.66 4.30 -19.56
C SER A 398 -2.93 5.75 -19.94
N LEU A 399 -1.88 6.58 -20.03
CA LEU A 399 -1.99 8.02 -20.36
C LEU A 399 -2.55 8.28 -21.76
N LYS A 400 -2.31 7.38 -22.73
CA LYS A 400 -2.93 7.48 -24.07
C LYS A 400 -4.47 7.62 -24.03
N ARG A 401 -5.14 7.06 -23.01
CA ARG A 401 -6.60 7.11 -22.86
C ARG A 401 -7.12 8.44 -22.30
N ILE A 402 -6.23 9.25 -21.74
CA ILE A 402 -6.53 10.56 -21.15
C ILE A 402 -5.67 11.66 -21.79
N SER A 403 -5.20 11.45 -23.02
CA SER A 403 -4.53 12.49 -23.81
C SER A 403 -5.41 13.75 -23.87
N PRO A 404 -4.84 14.97 -23.69
CA PRO A 404 -3.42 15.30 -23.69
C PRO A 404 -2.68 15.22 -22.32
N ALA A 405 -3.32 14.74 -21.25
CA ALA A 405 -2.69 14.72 -19.92
C ALA A 405 -1.39 13.90 -19.90
N ASN A 406 -0.28 14.52 -19.48
CA ASN A 406 1.04 13.88 -19.42
C ASN A 406 1.88 14.39 -18.25
N PHE A 407 2.04 13.56 -17.22
CA PHE A 407 2.75 13.93 -16.00
C PHE A 407 4.27 13.72 -16.14
N THR A 408 5.01 14.76 -16.51
CA THR A 408 6.49 14.74 -16.54
C THR A 408 7.10 15.36 -15.28
N LYS A 409 8.42 15.23 -15.12
CA LYS A 409 9.13 15.90 -14.01
C LYS A 409 9.08 17.42 -14.18
N GLU A 410 9.22 17.89 -15.41
CA GLU A 410 9.16 19.30 -15.79
C GLU A 410 7.75 19.85 -15.50
N ALA A 411 6.70 19.09 -15.82
CA ALA A 411 5.33 19.47 -15.52
C ALA A 411 5.08 19.62 -14.00
N ARG A 412 5.77 18.86 -13.15
CA ARG A 412 5.65 19.03 -11.69
C ARG A 412 6.19 20.37 -11.25
N GLN A 413 7.31 20.82 -11.83
CA GLN A 413 7.94 22.10 -11.47
C GLN A 413 7.06 23.29 -11.86
N SER A 414 6.32 23.20 -12.98
CA SER A 414 5.37 24.24 -13.39
C SER A 414 4.05 24.25 -12.61
N GLY A 415 3.71 23.12 -11.96
CA GLY A 415 2.49 22.96 -11.16
C GLY A 415 2.70 22.94 -9.64
N SER A 416 3.93 23.21 -9.18
CA SER A 416 4.31 23.30 -7.75
C SER A 416 4.14 24.70 -7.21
#